data_AF-T1AFK9-F1
#
_entry.id   AF-T1AFK9-F1
#
_cell.length_a   1.000
_cell.length_b   1.000
_cell.length_c   1.000
_cell.angle_alpha   90.00
_cell.angle_beta   90.00
_cell.angle_gamma   90.00
#
_symmetry.space_group_name_H-M   'P 1'
#
loop_
_entity.id
_entity.type
_entity.pdbx_description
1 polymer ?
#
loop_
_entity_poly.entity_id
_entity_poly.type
_entity_poly.pdbx_seq_one_letter_code
_entity_poly.pdbx_strand_id
1 'polypeptide(L)' 'TGAFLLGSVMQHFFARYVSINSFTETVLRTLERNEVARWPAQLGKRQTL' A
#
# COMPACT_ATOMS: atom_id res chain seq x y z
N THR A 1 -4.46 -1.13 16.43
CA THR A 1 -3.27 -1.89 15.93
C THR A 1 -3.57 -2.72 14.70
N GLY A 2 -4.66 -3.50 14.62
CA GLY A 2 -4.95 -4.36 13.46
C GLY A 2 -5.05 -3.63 12.10
N ALA A 3 -5.70 -2.47 12.05
CA ALA A 3 -5.84 -1.69 10.82
C ALA A 3 -4.49 -1.18 10.26
N PHE A 4 -3.54 -0.84 11.13
CA PHE A 4 -2.20 -0.43 10.71
C PHE A 4 -1.44 -1.60 10.08
N LEU A 5 -1.49 -2.78 10.70
CA LEU A 5 -0.88 -3.99 10.15
C LEU A 5 -1.50 -4.37 8.79
N LEU A 6 -2.83 -4.31 8.70
CA LEU A 6 -3.54 -4.54 7.43
C LEU A 6 -3.08 -3.55 6.36
N GLY A 7 -2.97 -2.25 6.68
CA GLY A 7 -2.47 -1.23 5.76
C GLY A 7 -1.05 -1.52 5.27
N SER A 8 -0.15 -1.93 6.17
CA SER A 8 1.22 -2.34 5.81
C SER A 8 1.22 -3.55 4.87
N VAL A 9 0.37 -4.56 5.12
CA VAL A 9 0.25 -5.74 4.25
C VAL A 9 -0.33 -5.34 2.89
N MET A 10 -1.34 -4.47 2.86
CA MET A 10 -1.96 -3.97 1.63
C MET A 10 -0.96 -3.22 0.76
N GLN A 11 -0.06 -2.41 1.33
CA GLN A 11 1.00 -1.75 0.57
C GLN A 11 1.82 -2.77 -0.23
N HIS A 12 2.31 -3.82 0.43
CA HIS A 12 3.10 -4.87 -0.21
C HIS A 12 2.30 -5.70 -1.22
N PHE A 13 1.04 -5.97 -0.90
CA PHE A 13 0.14 -6.69 -1.79
C PHE A 13 -0.05 -5.92 -3.09
N PHE A 14 -0.44 -4.64 -3.04
CA PHE A 14 -0.67 -3.85 -4.24
C PHE A 14 0.61 -3.69 -5.07
N ALA A 15 1.75 -3.42 -4.43
CA ALA A 15 3.03 -3.33 -5.13
C ALA A 15 3.37 -4.63 -5.89
N ARG A 16 2.95 -5.81 -5.40
CA ARG A 16 3.23 -7.09 -6.08
C ARG A 16 2.33 -7.35 -7.29
N TYR A 17 1.10 -6.86 -7.28
CA TYR A 17 0.08 -7.18 -8.29
C TYR A 17 -0.07 -6.12 -9.38
N VAL A 18 0.36 -4.89 -9.12
CA VAL A 18 0.30 -3.81 -10.10
C VAL A 18 1.21 -4.10 -11.31
N SER A 19 0.94 -3.47 -12.45
CA SER A 19 1.80 -3.52 -13.64
C SER A 19 3.23 -3.01 -13.32
N ILE A 20 4.22 -3.46 -14.10
CA ILE A 20 5.63 -3.05 -13.94
C ILE A 20 5.81 -1.54 -14.09
N ASN A 21 5.04 -0.91 -14.98
CA ASN A 21 5.09 0.55 -15.22
C ASN A 21 4.13 1.32 -14.32
N SER A 22 3.95 0.88 -13.09
CA SER A 22 3.03 1.50 -12.15
C SER A 22 3.64 1.54 -10.76
N PHE A 23 3.18 2.49 -9.95
CA PHE A 23 3.53 2.62 -8.55
C PHE A 23 2.27 2.59 -7.70
N THR A 24 2.42 2.22 -6.43
CA THR A 24 1.33 2.15 -5.47
C THR A 24 1.63 3.00 -4.26
N GLU A 25 0.72 3.90 -3.92
CA GLU A 25 0.70 4.62 -2.65
C GLU A 25 -0.44 4.08 -1.79
N THR A 26 -0.21 3.94 -0.49
CA THR A 26 -1.22 3.43 0.45
C THR A 26 -1.41 4.43 1.57
N VAL A 27 -2.67 4.81 1.84
CA VAL A 27 -3.03 5.74 2.91
C VAL A 27 -4.12 5.09 3.75
N LEU A 28 -3.85 4.89 5.03
CA LEU A 28 -4.82 4.42 6.00
C LEU A 28 -5.55 5.62 6.60
N ARG A 29 -6.87 5.65 6.39
CA ARG A 29 -7.75 6.68 6.93
C ARG A 29 -8.77 6.11 7.91
N THR A 30 -9.08 6.88 8.95
CA THR A 30 -10.16 6.55 9.89
C THR A 30 -11.12 7.72 10.01
N LEU A 31 -12.37 7.43 10.36
CA LEU A 31 -13.40 8.47 10.53
C LEU A 31 -13.03 9.48 11.62
N GLU A 32 -12.40 9.02 12.69
CA GLU A 32 -12.05 9.85 13.85
C GLU A 32 -10.76 10.65 13.66
N ARG A 33 -9.78 10.10 12.91
CA ARG A 33 -8.40 10.62 12.88
C ARG A 33 -7.92 11.05 11.49
N ASN A 34 -8.83 11.02 10.51
CA ASN A 34 -8.61 11.29 9.09
C ASN A 34 -7.45 10.48 8.47
N GLU A 35 -6.19 10.86 8.67
CA GLU A 35 -5.01 10.11 8.19
C GLU A 35 -4.25 9.48 9.37
N VAL A 36 -4.22 8.15 9.41
CA VAL A 36 -3.54 7.39 10.46
C VAL A 36 -2.12 7.01 10.05
N ALA A 37 -1.94 6.64 8.78
CA ALA A 37 -0.65 6.28 8.24
C ALA A 37 -0.62 6.47 6.73
N ARG A 38 0.57 6.81 6.21
CA ARG A 38 0.86 6.88 4.79
C ARG A 38 2.15 6.13 4.54
N TRP A 39 2.08 5.22 3.58
CA TRP A 39 3.26 4.55 3.09
C TRP A 39 3.74 5.21 1.80
N PRO A 40 5.07 5.32 1.60
CA PRO A 40 5.63 5.96 0.42
C PRO A 40 5.27 5.18 -0.85
N ALA A 41 5.26 5.89 -1.99
CA ALA A 41 5.08 5.30 -3.30
C ALA A 41 6.07 4.16 -3.52
N GLN A 42 5.56 2.98 -3.86
CA GLN A 42 6.35 1.81 -4.15
C GLN A 42 6.18 1.40 -5.61
N LEU A 43 7.29 1.22 -6.33
CA LEU A 43 7.28 0.68 -7.69
C LEU A 43 6.67 -0.73 -7.71
N GLY A 44 5.98 -1.05 -8.81
CA GLY A 44 5.46 -2.38 -9.07
C GLY A 44 6.56 -3.44 -9.06
N LYS A 45 6.32 -4.53 -8.34
CA LYS A 45 7.21 -5.68 -8.15
C LYS A 45 6.65 -6.95 -8.78
N ARG A 46 5.76 -6.80 -9.78
CA ARG A 46 5.22 -7.94 -10.51
C ARG A 46 6.35 -8.67 -11.22
N GLN A 47 6.47 -9.96 -10.95
CA GLN A 47 7.47 -10.81 -11.59
C GLN A 47 7.10 -10.99 -13.07
N THR A 48 8.02 -10.64 -13.96
CA THR A 48 8.00 -11.02 -15.37
C THR A 48 8.88 -12.24 -15.59
N LEU A 49 8.44 -13.11 -16.51
CA LEU A 49 9.15 -14.32 -16.93
C LEU A 49 10.47 -13.98 -17.62
#